data_AF-A0A962UDS0-F1
#
_entry.id   AF-A0A962UDS0-F1
#
_cell.length_a   1.000
_cell.length_b   1.000
_cell.length_c   1.000
_cell.angle_alpha   90.00
_cell.angle_beta   90.00
_cell.angle_gamma   90.00
#
_symmetry.space_group_name_H-M   'P 1'
#
loop_
_entity.id
_entity.type
_entity.pdbx_description
1 polymer ?
#
loop_
_entity_poly.entity_id
_entity_poly.type
_entity_poly.pdbx_seq_one_letter_code
_entity_poly.pdbx_strand_id
1 'polypeptide(L)' 'MSIVSQASTNPSVSEAVEARALLGDFDHLQLANAVIRDRIAYRKAARDGLGVEELKPADPKAQEEMQALFQEVFHR' A
#
# COMPACT_ATOMS: atom_id res chain seq x y z
N MET A 1 -6.83 -12.24 -2.51
CA MET A 1 -5.80 -11.28 -2.94
C MET A 1 -5.03 -10.82 -1.71
N SER A 2 -3.71 -10.97 -1.74
CA SER A 2 -2.77 -10.55 -0.69
C SER A 2 -2.22 -9.16 -1.01
N ILE A 3 -1.68 -8.45 -0.01
CA ILE A 3 -1.14 -7.10 -0.17
C ILE A 3 0.21 -6.95 0.56
N VAL A 4 1.12 -6.16 0.01
CA VAL A 4 2.31 -5.70 0.74
C VAL A 4 1.96 -4.41 1.49
N SER A 5 1.99 -4.48 2.82
CA SER A 5 1.78 -3.34 3.71
C SER A 5 3.06 -2.93 4.42
N GLN A 6 3.14 -1.67 4.84
CA GLN A 6 4.27 -1.09 5.60
C GLN A 6 5.62 -1.18 4.86
N ALA A 7 5.60 -1.21 3.52
CA ALA A 7 6.82 -1.17 2.74
C ALA A 7 7.59 0.14 2.97
N SER A 8 8.92 0.10 2.90
CA SER A 8 9.74 1.30 3.02
C SER A 8 9.35 2.38 2.01
N THR A 9 9.40 3.64 2.46
CA THR A 9 9.22 4.81 1.58
C THR A 9 10.50 5.18 0.82
N ASN A 10 11.64 4.59 1.19
CA ASN A 10 12.90 4.77 0.49
C ASN A 10 12.93 3.90 -0.78
N PRO A 11 13.02 4.50 -1.98
CA PRO A 11 13.01 3.76 -3.25
C PRO A 11 14.21 2.81 -3.42
N SER A 12 15.30 3.01 -2.66
CA SER A 12 16.47 2.12 -2.69
C SER A 12 16.27 0.82 -1.91
N VAL A 13 15.15 0.66 -1.18
CA VAL A 13 14.84 -0.56 -0.43
C VAL A 13 14.00 -1.50 -1.29
N SER A 14 14.48 -2.74 -1.47
CA SER A 14 13.92 -3.75 -2.38
C SER A 14 12.93 -4.73 -1.74
N GLU A 15 12.62 -4.61 -0.45
CA GLU A 15 11.78 -5.56 0.30
C GLU A 15 10.43 -5.87 -0.40
N ALA A 16 9.76 -4.85 -0.96
CA ALA A 16 8.50 -5.06 -1.67
C ALA A 16 8.67 -5.87 -2.97
N VAL A 17 9.83 -5.75 -3.63
CA VAL A 17 10.19 -6.52 -4.83
C VAL A 17 10.53 -7.96 -4.43
N GLU A 18 11.31 -8.13 -3.37
CA GLU A 18 11.68 -9.43 -2.82
C GLU A 18 10.45 -10.21 -2.34
N ALA A 19 9.52 -9.56 -1.64
CA ALA A 19 8.25 -10.15 -1.23
C ALA A 19 7.40 -10.60 -2.43
N ARG A 20 7.38 -9.81 -3.52
CA ARG A 20 6.70 -10.19 -4.76
C ARG A 20 7.35 -11.41 -5.42
N ALA A 21 8.67 -11.46 -5.47
CA ALA A 21 9.40 -12.59 -6.01
C ALA A 21 9.11 -13.87 -5.21
N LEU A 22 9.17 -13.79 -3.88
CA LEU A 22 8.86 -14.91 -2.98
C LEU A 22 7.42 -15.41 -3.15
N LEU A 23 6.45 -14.50 -3.26
CA LEU A 23 5.05 -14.87 -3.44
C LEU A 23 4.76 -15.45 -4.83
N GLY A 24 5.63 -15.20 -5.81
CA GLY A 24 5.54 -15.77 -7.16
C GLY A 24 5.69 -17.29 -7.19
N ASP A 25 6.28 -17.89 -6.15
CA ASP A 25 6.45 -19.34 -6.02
C ASP A 25 5.17 -20.06 -5.52
N PHE A 26 4.10 -19.32 -5.22
CA PHE A 26 2.86 -19.87 -4.66
C PHE A 26 1.68 -19.71 -5.64
N ASP A 27 1.27 -20.83 -6.26
CA ASP A 27 0.21 -20.86 -7.29
C ASP A 27 -1.16 -20.33 -6.83
N HIS A 28 -1.43 -20.35 -5.53
CA HIS A 28 -2.72 -19.93 -4.96
C HIS A 28 -2.69 -18.55 -4.29
N LEU A 29 -1.54 -17.87 -4.26
CA LEU A 29 -1.40 -16.54 -3.68
C LEU A 29 -1.33 -15.48 -4.79
N GLN A 30 -2.43 -14.76 -4.98
CA GLN A 30 -2.45 -13.59 -5.86
C GLN A 30 -2.07 -12.34 -5.06
N LEU A 31 -0.92 -11.76 -5.37
CA LEU A 31 -0.47 -10.51 -4.77
C LEU A 31 -0.97 -9.29 -5.56
N ALA A 32 -1.50 -8.30 -4.85
CA ALA A 32 -1.88 -7.01 -5.41
C ALA A 32 -0.68 -6.27 -6.04
N ASN A 33 -0.92 -5.51 -7.10
CA ASN A 33 0.06 -4.59 -7.67
C ASN A 33 0.25 -3.36 -6.79
N ALA A 34 -0.80 -2.91 -6.11
CA ALA A 34 -0.72 -1.85 -5.13
C ALA A 34 0.19 -2.23 -3.95
N VAL A 35 1.06 -1.29 -3.54
CA VAL A 35 1.96 -1.42 -2.38
C VAL A 35 1.67 -0.28 -1.43
N ILE A 36 1.31 -0.62 -0.19
CA ILE A 36 1.07 0.37 0.87
C ILE A 36 2.36 0.60 1.63
N ARG A 37 2.88 1.83 1.60
CA ARG A 37 4.15 2.18 2.24
C ARG A 37 3.94 2.72 3.65
N ASP A 38 4.97 2.62 4.50
CA ASP A 38 4.96 3.18 5.84
C ASP A 38 5.08 4.71 5.82
N ARG A 39 3.95 5.36 5.53
CA ARG A 39 3.80 6.81 5.51
C ARG A 39 3.22 7.31 6.82
N ILE A 40 3.74 8.45 7.30
CA ILE A 40 3.23 9.13 8.49
C ILE A 40 1.73 9.45 8.35
N ALA A 41 1.25 9.69 7.12
CA ALA A 41 -0.15 9.97 6.83
C ALA A 41 -1.10 8.87 7.35
N TYR A 42 -0.78 7.59 7.13
CA TYR A 42 -1.61 6.48 7.63
C TYR A 42 -1.71 6.48 9.16
N ARG A 43 -0.61 6.77 9.86
CA ARG A 43 -0.59 6.85 11.33
C ARG A 43 -1.36 8.05 11.86
N LYS A 44 -1.22 9.21 11.21
CA LYS A 44 -1.97 10.42 11.57
C LYS A 44 -3.47 10.22 11.35
N ALA A 45 -3.85 9.68 10.21
CA ALA A 45 -5.23 9.40 9.87
C ALA A 45 -5.86 8.44 10.91
N ALA A 46 -5.19 7.31 11.19
CA ALA A 46 -5.63 6.37 12.21
C ALA A 46 -5.77 6.99 13.61
N ARG A 47 -4.80 7.82 14.02
CA ARG A 47 -4.84 8.54 15.31
C ARG A 47 -6.06 9.48 15.39
N ASP A 48 -6.39 10.14 14.30
CA ASP A 48 -7.45 11.15 14.25
C ASP A 48 -8.82 10.53 13.89
N GLY A 49 -8.90 9.20 13.75
CA GLY A 49 -10.14 8.48 13.40
C GLY A 49 -10.57 8.66 11.95
N LEU A 50 -9.63 8.99 11.06
CA LEU A 50 -9.84 9.32 9.66
C LEU A 50 -9.28 8.24 8.73
N GLY A 51 -9.84 8.15 7.53
CA GLY A 51 -9.17 7.56 6.37
C GLY A 51 -8.05 8.46 5.84
N VAL A 52 -7.08 7.88 5.13
CA VAL A 52 -5.97 8.65 4.55
C VAL A 52 -6.43 9.71 3.55
N GLU A 53 -7.57 9.47 2.89
CA GLU A 53 -8.23 10.40 1.96
C GLU A 53 -8.85 11.62 2.65
N GLU A 54 -9.15 11.50 3.94
CA GLU A 54 -9.80 12.55 4.74
C GLU A 54 -8.78 13.39 5.51
N LEU A 55 -7.53 12.93 5.59
CA LEU A 55 -6.46 13.58 6.35
C LEU A 55 -6.10 14.96 5.76
N LYS A 56 -5.92 15.95 6.65
CA LYS A 56 -5.43 17.29 6.28
C LYS A 56 -4.18 17.68 7.09
N PRO A 57 -3.14 18.25 6.45
CA PRO A 57 -2.97 18.38 5.00
C PRO A 57 -2.83 16.99 4.34
N ALA A 58 -3.23 16.91 3.07
CA ALA A 58 -3.19 15.68 2.30
C ALA A 58 -1.74 15.18 2.07
N ASP A 59 -1.57 13.87 1.99
CA ASP A 59 -0.36 13.22 1.49
C ASP A 59 -0.70 12.56 0.14
N PRO A 60 -0.39 13.22 -1.00
CA PRO A 60 -0.81 12.75 -2.31
C PRO A 60 -0.34 11.34 -2.63
N LYS A 61 0.86 10.97 -2.16
CA LYS A 61 1.42 9.65 -2.41
C LYS A 61 0.71 8.56 -1.60
N ALA A 62 0.26 8.89 -0.39
CA ALA A 62 -0.54 7.96 0.41
C ALA A 62 -1.95 7.78 -0.20
N GLN A 63 -2.54 8.86 -0.72
CA GLN A 63 -3.81 8.80 -1.44
C GLN A 63 -3.67 7.98 -2.73
N GLU A 64 -2.65 8.22 -3.55
CA GLU A 64 -2.38 7.45 -4.77
C GLU A 64 -2.24 5.94 -4.48
N GLU A 65 -1.53 5.57 -3.41
CA GLU A 65 -1.39 4.17 -2.99
C GLU A 65 -2.74 3.53 -2.63
N MET A 66 -3.59 4.26 -1.89
CA MET A 66 -4.90 3.77 -1.48
C MET A 66 -5.88 3.70 -2.65
N GLN A 67 -5.85 4.69 -3.55
CA GLN A 67 -6.64 4.68 -4.78
C GLN A 67 -6.23 3.53 -5.70
N ALA A 68 -4.93 3.28 -5.87
CA ALA A 68 -4.45 2.15 -6.66
C ALA A 68 -4.99 0.82 -6.11
N LEU A 69 -5.01 0.66 -4.79
CA LEU A 69 -5.61 -0.51 -4.15
C LEU A 69 -7.12 -0.59 -4.39
N PHE A 70 -7.86 0.51 -4.22
CA PHE A 70 -9.30 0.52 -4.47
C PHE A 70 -9.64 0.16 -5.92
N GLN A 71 -8.90 0.71 -6.89
CA GLN A 71 -9.09 0.37 -8.29
C GLN A 71 -8.85 -1.13 -8.55
N GLU A 72 -7.82 -1.71 -7.93
CA GLU A 72 -7.50 -3.13 -8.08
C GLU A 72 -8.52 -4.06 -7.41
N VAL A 73 -9.15 -3.64 -6.32
CA VAL A 73 -10.17 -4.44 -5.61
C VAL A 73 -11.53 -4.39 -6.32
N PHE A 74 -11.93 -3.22 -6.82
CA PHE A 74 -13.31 -2.99 -7.29
C PHE A 74 -13.48 -3.01 -8.81
N HIS A 75 -12.42 -2.81 -9.59
CA HIS A 75 -12.48 -2.74 -11.05
C HIS A 75 -11.65 -3.81 -11.76
N ARG A 76 -11.34 -4.90 -11.05
CA ARG A 76 -10.61 -6.05 -11.59
C ARG A 76 -11.52 -7.26 -11.76
#